data_AF-A0A3D3DDU5-F1
#
_entry.id   AF-A0A3D3DDU5-F1
#
_cell.length_a   1.000
_cell.length_b   1.000
_cell.length_c   1.000
_cell.angle_alpha   90.00
_cell.angle_beta   90.00
_cell.angle_gamma   90.00
#
_symmetry.space_group_name_H-M   'P 1'
#
loop_
_entity.id
_entity.type
_entity.pdbx_description
1 polymer ?
#
loop_
_entity_poly.entity_id
_entity_poly.type
_entity_poly.pdbx_seq_one_letter_code
_entity_poly.pdbx_strand_id
1 'polypeptide(L)' 'MDFYKDIKERFFTLIKEKDLMSSKVEVVSARTLTPQEVIGKPERDDFPLLKGKEVMLQADFKGSLGQAFTDMP' A
#
# COMPACT_ATOMS: atom_id res chain seq x y z
N MET A 1 7.12 -30.57 -0.09
CA MET A 1 6.40 -29.56 0.71
C MET A 1 6.89 -28.22 0.27
N ASP A 2 6.09 -27.50 -0.52
CA ASP A 2 6.43 -26.16 -0.98
C ASP A 2 5.72 -25.18 -0.05
N PHE A 3 6.39 -24.84 1.06
CA PHE A 3 5.85 -24.02 2.14
C PHE A 3 5.21 -22.71 1.65
N TYR A 4 5.81 -22.12 0.61
CA TYR A 4 5.29 -20.90 0.00
C TYR A 4 3.95 -21.12 -0.72
N LYS A 5 3.81 -22.27 -1.39
CA LYS A 5 2.55 -22.69 -2.02
C LYS A 5 1.46 -22.90 -0.97
N ASP A 6 1.79 -23.57 0.14
CA ASP A 6 0.83 -23.85 1.22
C ASP A 6 0.30 -22.55 1.87
N ILE A 7 1.17 -21.56 2.07
CA ILE A 7 0.77 -20.24 2.58
C ILE A 7 -0.17 -19.54 1.60
N LYS A 8 0.17 -19.54 0.30
CA LYS A 8 -0.67 -18.93 -0.74
C LYS A 8 -2.05 -19.54 -0.81
N GLU A 9 -2.14 -20.87 -0.76
CA GLU A 9 -3.42 -21.58 -0.82
C GLU A 9 -4.28 -21.25 0.40
N ARG A 10 -3.72 -21.29 1.61
CA ARG A 10 -4.44 -20.92 2.84
C ARG A 10 -4.90 -19.47 2.83
N PHE A 11 -4.06 -18.55 2.37
CA PHE A 11 -4.40 -17.15 2.24
C PHE A 11 -5.57 -16.93 1.27
N PHE A 12 -5.56 -17.62 0.13
CA PHE A 12 -6.63 -17.53 -0.86
C PHE A 12 -7.96 -18.09 -0.36
N THR A 13 -7.92 -19.19 0.42
CA THR A 13 -9.11 -19.71 1.10
C THR A 13 -9.72 -18.69 2.05
N LEU A 14 -8.90 -18.04 2.89
CA LEU A 14 -9.37 -17.00 3.81
C LEU A 14 -10.02 -15.81 3.09
N ILE A 15 -9.46 -15.40 1.95
CA ILE A 15 -10.02 -14.33 1.12
C ILE A 15 -11.40 -14.70 0.58
N LYS A 16 -11.57 -15.94 0.10
CA LYS A 16 -12.83 -16.45 -0.42
C LYS A 16 -13.90 -16.60 0.66
N GLU A 17 -13.55 -17.20 1.80
CA GLU A 17 -14.47 -17.40 2.92
C GLU A 17 -15.03 -16.08 3.47
N LYS A 18 -14.23 -15.01 3.42
CA LYS A 18 -14.61 -13.68 3.88
C LYS A 18 -15.21 -12.78 2.78
N ASP A 19 -15.45 -13.34 1.59
CA ASP A 19 -15.93 -12.63 0.40
C ASP A 19 -15.17 -11.33 0.11
N LEU A 20 -13.85 -11.35 0.31
CA LEU A 20 -13.02 -10.15 0.13
C LEU A 20 -12.74 -9.86 -1.35
N MET A 21 -12.99 -10.82 -2.25
CA MET A 21 -12.81 -10.65 -3.70
C MET A 21 -13.84 -9.71 -4.34
N SER A 22 -15.04 -9.64 -3.77
CA SER A 22 -16.13 -8.78 -4.26
C SER A 22 -16.04 -7.35 -3.69
N SER A 23 -15.23 -7.16 -2.65
CA SER A 23 -15.09 -5.89 -1.94
C SER A 23 -14.29 -4.89 -2.79
N LYS A 24 -14.84 -3.69 -2.98
CA LYS A 24 -14.13 -2.61 -3.68
C LYS A 24 -13.01 -2.07 -2.79
N VAL A 25 -11.88 -1.79 -3.42
CA VAL A 25 -10.80 -1.00 -2.80
C VAL A 25 -11.12 0.46 -3.06
N GLU A 26 -11.22 1.27 -2.01
CA GLU A 26 -11.41 2.70 -2.12
C GLU A 26 -10.04 3.37 -2.12
N VAL A 27 -9.65 3.94 -3.26
CA VAL A 27 -8.41 4.72 -3.33
C VAL A 27 -8.68 6.07 -2.68
N VAL A 28 -8.33 6.17 -1.40
CA VAL A 28 -8.50 7.40 -0.61
C VAL A 28 -7.56 8.50 -1.08
N SER A 29 -6.38 8.14 -1.58
CA SER A 29 -5.41 9.09 -2.11
C SER A 29 -4.75 8.59 -3.40
N ALA A 30 -5.24 9.11 -4.53
CA ALA A 30 -4.49 9.19 -5.79
C ALA A 30 -3.75 10.53 -5.93
N ARG A 31 -3.81 11.36 -4.88
CA ARG A 31 -2.98 12.57 -4.79
C ARG A 31 -1.63 12.20 -4.18
N THR A 32 -0.61 12.94 -4.58
CA THR A 32 0.71 12.83 -3.98
C THR A 32 0.61 13.23 -2.51
N LEU A 33 0.86 12.28 -1.60
CA LEU A 33 1.06 12.61 -0.19
C LEU A 33 2.34 13.45 -0.08
N THR A 34 2.29 14.49 0.74
CA THR A 34 3.47 15.28 1.02
C THR A 34 4.52 14.43 1.74
N PRO A 35 5.81 14.69 1.54
CA PRO A 35 6.85 13.98 2.28
C PRO A 35 6.63 14.01 3.81
N GLN A 36 6.03 15.10 4.31
CA GLN A 36 5.68 15.21 5.72
C GLN A 36 4.55 14.25 6.14
N GLU A 37 3.54 14.03 5.30
CA GLU A 37 2.49 13.03 5.55
C GLU A 37 3.05 11.60 5.50
N VAL A 38 4.08 11.35 4.69
CA VAL A 38 4.64 10.01 4.47
C VAL A 38 5.71 9.61 5.49
N ILE A 39 6.70 10.49 5.71
CA ILE A 39 7.87 10.21 6.57
C ILE A 39 8.03 11.20 7.73
N GLY A 40 7.09 12.13 7.92
CA GLY A 40 7.16 13.11 8.99
C GLY A 40 8.24 14.16 8.77
N LYS A 41 9.04 14.43 9.82
CA LYS A 41 10.15 15.38 9.76
C LYS A 41 11.46 14.65 10.07
N PRO A 42 12.01 13.89 9.10
CA PRO A 42 13.31 13.25 9.28
C PRO A 42 14.42 14.31 9.36
N GLU A 43 15.50 14.00 10.06
CA GLU A 43 16.71 14.84 10.08
C GLU A 43 17.49 14.76 8.76
N ARG A 44 17.34 13.65 8.02
CA ARG A 44 17.90 13.46 6.68
C ARG A 44 16.97 14.01 5.60
N ASP A 45 17.55 14.73 4.66
CA ASP A 45 16.86 15.42 3.56
C ASP A 45 17.03 14.75 2.19
N ASP A 46 17.73 13.61 2.14
CA ASP A 46 18.17 13.00 0.88
C ASP A 46 17.17 12.02 0.26
N PHE A 47 16.02 11.80 0.90
CA PHE A 47 15.00 10.84 0.46
C PHE A 47 14.40 11.20 -0.92
N PRO A 48 14.18 10.23 -1.83
CA PRO A 48 13.53 10.45 -3.12
C PRO A 48 12.17 11.14 -3.03
N LEU A 49 11.39 10.81 -1.98
CA LEU A 49 10.13 11.47 -1.63
C LEU A 49 10.27 12.97 -1.42
N LEU A 50 11.28 13.40 -0.66
CA LEU A 50 11.55 14.83 -0.38
C LEU A 50 11.95 15.60 -1.65
N LYS A 51 12.56 14.90 -2.60
CA LYS A 51 13.01 15.46 -3.89
C LYS A 51 11.92 15.42 -4.97
N GLY A 52 10.71 14.95 -4.66
CA GLY A 52 9.60 14.86 -5.61
C GLY A 52 9.82 13.84 -6.73
N LYS A 53 10.76 12.91 -6.56
CA LYS A 53 11.04 11.84 -7.54
C LYS A 53 10.10 10.65 -7.41
N GLU A 54 9.51 10.49 -6.23
CA GLU A 54 8.56 9.43 -5.92
C GLU A 54 7.36 10.02 -5.19
N VAL A 55 6.23 9.37 -5.36
CA VAL A 55 4.96 9.69 -4.71
C VAL A 55 4.45 8.45 -3.99
N MET A 56 3.76 8.64 -2.88
CA MET A 56 3.08 7.55 -2.18
C MET A 56 1.60 7.54 -2.56
N LEU A 57 1.15 6.41 -3.07
CA LEU A 57 -0.26 6.09 -3.23
C LEU A 57 -0.76 5.35 -2.00
N GLN A 58 -1.98 5.68 -1.55
CA GLN A 58 -2.63 5.00 -0.44
C GLN A 58 -4.04 4.57 -0.82
N ALA A 59 -4.33 3.30 -0.57
CA ALA A 59 -5.65 2.72 -0.67
C ALA A 59 -6.17 2.36 0.72
N ASP A 60 -7.47 2.56 0.93
CA ASP A 60 -8.19 2.00 2.06
C ASP A 60 -8.97 0.78 1.61
N PHE A 61 -8.82 -0.29 2.36
CA PHE A 61 -9.66 -1.46 2.25
C PHE A 61 -10.23 -1.83 3.62
N LYS A 62 -11.51 -1.53 3.82
CA LYS A 62 -12.25 -1.83 5.06
C LYS A 62 -11.58 -1.25 6.32
N GLY A 63 -11.06 -0.03 6.23
CA GLY A 63 -10.35 0.68 7.31
C GLY A 63 -8.89 0.25 7.47
N SER A 64 -8.38 -0.62 6.60
CA SER A 64 -6.98 -1.01 6.56
C SER A 64 -6.26 -0.29 5.42
N LEU A 65 -5.10 0.31 5.71
CA LEU A 65 -4.35 1.11 4.74
C LEU A 65 -3.28 0.28 4.03
N GLY A 66 -3.29 0.31 2.71
CA GLY A 66 -2.22 -0.20 1.85
C GLY A 66 -1.50 0.97 1.17
N GLN A 67 -0.16 0.93 1.13
CA GLN A 67 0.67 1.99 0.59
C GLN A 67 1.69 1.45 -0.43
N ALA A 68 1.96 2.23 -1.47
CA ALA A 68 2.98 1.94 -2.47
C ALA A 68 3.71 3.22 -2.89
N PHE A 69 5.03 3.10 -3.09
CA PHE A 69 5.87 4.15 -3.68
C PHE A 69 5.92 3.97 -5.19
N THR A 70 5.75 5.06 -5.94
CA THR A 70 5.85 5.06 -7.40
C THR A 70 6.52 6.35 -7.90
N ASP A 71 7.33 6.25 -8.95
CA ASP A 71 7.93 7.39 -9.66
C ASP A 71 7.08 7.84 -10.87
N MET A 72 6.05 7.08 -11.22
CA MET A 72 5.01 7.43 -12.19
C MET A 72 3.66 7.59 -11.48
N PRO A 73 3.04 8.80 -11.48
CA PRO A 73 1.71 9.01 -10.91
C PRO A 73 0.59 8.39 -11.74
#